data_AF-K6U8C2-F1
#
_entry.id   AF-K6U8C2-F1
#
_cell.length_a   1.000
_cell.length_b   1.000
_cell.length_c   1.000
_cell.angle_alpha   90.00
_cell.angle_beta   90.00
_cell.angle_gamma   90.00
#
_symmetry.space_group_name_H-M   'P 1'
#
loop_
_entity.id
_entity.type
_entity.pdbx_description
1 polymer ?
#
loop_
_entity_poly.entity_id
_entity_poly.type
_entity_poly.pdbx_seq_one_letter_code
_entity_poly.pdbx_strand_id
1 'polypeptide(L)'
;MNKIKTLIKCIFKYKDKQYEVEDIIPNCLEKEKAIVLYKDGNCSDDLYRASLIRIKYGDDAIPDLPEGSKEIELVNIKVKFC
;
A
#
# COMPACT_ATOMS: atom_id res chain seq x y z
N MET A 1 5.23 -24.41 -11.92
CA MET A 1 5.06 -23.00 -12.33
C MET A 1 5.57 -22.12 -11.20
N ASN A 2 6.70 -21.43 -11.39
CA ASN A 2 7.10 -20.37 -10.46
C ASN A 2 6.01 -19.31 -10.51
N LYS A 3 5.27 -19.13 -9.41
CA LYS A 3 4.24 -18.10 -9.31
C LYS A 3 4.96 -16.75 -9.34
N ILE A 4 4.93 -16.07 -10.48
CA ILE A 4 5.41 -14.69 -10.62
C ILE A 4 4.59 -13.85 -9.63
N LYS A 5 5.28 -13.19 -8.71
CA LYS A 5 4.69 -12.29 -7.72
C LYS A 5 4.86 -10.85 -8.21
N THR A 6 3.95 -9.99 -7.79
CA THR A 6 4.07 -8.55 -8.01
C THR A 6 4.44 -7.89 -6.68
N LEU A 7 5.66 -7.36 -6.60
CA LEU A 7 6.14 -6.55 -5.47
C LEU A 7 5.74 -5.09 -5.69
N ILE A 8 5.03 -4.52 -4.73
CA ILE A 8 4.56 -3.15 -4.73
C ILE A 8 5.26 -2.42 -3.59
N LYS A 9 6.00 -1.35 -3.92
CA LYS A 9 6.62 -0.46 -2.94
C LYS A 9 5.90 0.87 -2.95
N CYS A 10 5.33 1.25 -1.82
CA CYS A 10 4.58 2.49 -1.67
C CYS A 10 5.28 3.42 -0.68
N ILE A 11 5.17 4.72 -0.93
CA ILE A 11 5.44 5.76 0.07
C ILE A 11 4.10 6.39 0.40
N PHE A 12 3.68 6.22 1.65
CA PHE A 12 2.49 6.84 2.20
C PHE A 12 2.86 8.03 3.06
N LYS A 13 2.05 9.08 3.06
CA LYS A 13 2.17 10.20 3.98
C LYS A 13 0.94 10.28 4.86
N TYR A 14 1.17 10.40 6.16
CA TYR A 14 0.12 10.66 7.15
C TYR A 14 0.62 11.76 8.08
N LYS A 15 -0.11 12.89 8.11
CA LYS A 15 0.31 14.12 8.79
C LYS A 15 1.74 14.52 8.34
N ASP A 16 2.65 14.71 9.29
CA ASP A 16 4.03 15.15 9.03
C ASP A 16 5.02 13.98 8.82
N LYS A 17 4.53 12.74 8.73
CA LYS A 17 5.36 11.54 8.60
C LYS A 17 5.17 10.86 7.25
N GLN A 18 6.26 10.27 6.75
CA GLN A 18 6.26 9.39 5.59
C GLN A 18 6.59 7.95 6.01
N TYR A 19 5.92 7.00 5.37
CA TYR A 19 6.04 5.58 5.61
C TYR A 19 6.32 4.87 4.29
N GLU A 20 7.45 4.19 4.21
CA GLU A 20 7.75 3.33 3.08
C GLU A 20 7.26 1.93 3.40
N VAL A 21 6.43 1.32 2.55
CA VAL A 21 5.93 -0.04 2.78
C VAL A 21 6.13 -0.90 1.55
N GLU A 22 6.13 -2.21 1.78
CA GLU A 22 6.18 -3.20 0.71
C GLU A 22 5.00 -4.15 0.86
N ASP A 23 4.33 -4.44 -0.27
CA ASP A 23 3.29 -5.44 -0.38
C ASP A 23 3.61 -6.42 -1.50
N ILE A 24 3.23 -7.68 -1.31
CA ILE A 24 3.49 -8.77 -2.25
C ILE A 24 2.15 -9.36 -2.66
N ILE A 25 1.74 -9.07 -3.88
CA ILE A 25 0.56 -9.69 -4.48
C ILE A 25 0.99 -11.03 -5.10
N PRO A 26 0.38 -12.17 -4.69
CA PRO A 26 0.77 -13.51 -5.16
C PRO A 26 0.37 -13.81 -6.61
N ASN A 27 -0.40 -12.92 -7.23
CA ASN A 27 -0.79 -12.99 -8.63
C ASN A 27 0.09 -12.08 -9.48
N CYS A 28 0.37 -12.53 -10.70
CA CYS A 28 0.87 -11.72 -11.82
C CYS A 28 -0.18 -10.64 -12.14
N LEU A 29 -0.17 -9.56 -11.37
CA LEU A 29 -0.98 -8.38 -11.67
C LEU A 29 -0.14 -7.48 -12.57
N GLU A 30 -0.69 -7.13 -13.74
CA GLU A 30 -0.07 -6.14 -14.62
C GLU A 30 0.19 -4.84 -13.86
N LYS A 31 1.33 -4.21 -14.14
CA LYS A 31 1.81 -3.03 -13.41
C LYS A 31 0.76 -1.92 -13.35
N GLU A 32 0.06 -1.66 -14.44
CA GLU A 32 -0.97 -0.63 -14.53
C GLU A 32 -2.16 -0.95 -13.62
N LYS A 33 -2.63 -2.20 -13.60
CA LYS A 33 -3.70 -2.64 -12.70
C LYS A 33 -3.29 -2.55 -11.24
N ALA A 34 -2.03 -2.86 -10.91
CA ALA A 34 -1.52 -2.74 -9.55
C ALA A 34 -1.50 -1.28 -9.10
N ILE A 35 -1.12 -0.37 -9.98
CA ILE A 35 -1.14 1.06 -9.70
C ILE A 35 -2.58 1.55 -9.48
N VAL A 36 -3.52 1.17 -10.35
CA VAL A 36 -4.94 1.55 -10.21
C VAL A 36 -5.51 1.05 -8.88
N LEU A 37 -5.21 -0.18 -8.49
CA LEU A 37 -5.70 -0.77 -7.25
C LEU A 37 -5.29 0.05 -6.01
N TYR A 38 -4.09 0.60 -6.01
CA TYR A 38 -3.54 1.40 -4.90
C TYR A 38 -3.89 2.89 -4.98
N LYS A 39 -4.23 3.40 -6.17
CA LYS A 39 -4.65 4.79 -6.37
C LYS A 39 -6.13 4.99 -6.13
N ASP A 40 -6.96 4.11 -6.71
CA ASP A 40 -8.40 4.29 -6.83
C ASP A 40 -9.22 3.05 -6.42
N GLY A 41 -8.58 1.88 -6.28
CA GLY A 41 -9.25 0.62 -5.92
C GLY A 41 -9.26 0.36 -4.41
N ASN A 42 -9.59 -0.87 -4.00
CA ASN A 42 -9.73 -1.21 -2.58
C ASN A 42 -8.44 -0.99 -1.76
N CYS A 43 -7.25 -1.13 -2.36
CA CYS A 43 -5.98 -0.85 -1.68
C CYS A 43 -5.68 0.65 -1.55
N SER A 44 -6.52 1.52 -2.14
CA SER A 44 -6.47 2.97 -1.92
C SER A 44 -7.14 3.39 -0.62
N ASP A 45 -7.90 2.51 0.01
CA ASP A 45 -8.57 2.81 1.28
C ASP A 45 -7.56 2.93 2.42
N ASP A 46 -7.83 3.86 3.33
CA ASP A 46 -6.95 4.15 4.46
C ASP A 46 -6.83 2.97 5.43
N LEU A 47 -7.85 2.12 5.57
CA LEU A 47 -7.76 0.90 6.38
C LEU A 47 -6.66 -0.01 5.86
N TYR A 48 -6.59 -0.18 4.54
CA TYR A 48 -5.57 -1.02 3.91
C TYR A 48 -4.19 -0.38 4.03
N ARG A 49 -4.07 0.91 3.73
CA ARG A 49 -2.79 1.64 3.84
C ARG A 49 -2.27 1.70 5.28
N ALA A 50 -3.13 1.95 6.26
CA ALA A 50 -2.81 1.92 7.68
C ALA A 50 -2.34 0.54 8.13
N SER A 51 -3.02 -0.52 7.67
CA SER A 51 -2.63 -1.90 7.95
C SER A 51 -1.23 -2.22 7.42
N LEU A 52 -0.90 -1.81 6.18
CA LEU A 52 0.44 -1.98 5.63
C LEU A 52 1.52 -1.23 6.45
N ILE A 53 1.21 -0.02 6.92
CA ILE A 53 2.10 0.76 7.78
C ILE A 53 2.34 0.01 9.09
N ARG A 54 1.28 -0.43 9.77
CA ARG A 54 1.39 -1.13 11.06
C ARG A 54 2.12 -2.46 10.95
N ILE A 55 1.87 -3.23 9.89
CA ILE A 55 2.60 -4.48 9.63
C ILE A 55 4.11 -4.25 9.60
N LYS A 56 4.57 -3.13 9.04
CA LYS A 56 6.01 -2.83 8.93
C LYS A 56 6.59 -2.09 10.14
N TYR A 57 5.85 -1.14 10.71
CA TYR A 57 6.35 -0.19 11.71
C TYR A 57 5.81 -0.43 13.13
N GLY A 58 4.92 -1.39 13.31
CA GLY A 58 4.23 -1.69 14.57
C GLY A 58 2.88 -1.01 14.70
N ASP A 59 2.02 -1.54 15.57
CA ASP A 59 0.63 -1.08 15.72
C ASP A 59 0.52 0.38 16.18
N ASP A 60 1.50 0.87 16.94
CA ASP A 60 1.54 2.26 17.43
C ASP A 60 1.98 3.30 16.38
N ALA A 61 2.38 2.86 15.18
CA ALA A 61 2.87 3.76 14.14
C ALA A 61 1.78 4.72 13.62
N ILE A 62 0.54 4.22 13.53
CA ILE A 62 -0.62 4.97 13.05
C ILE A 62 -1.89 4.44 13.74
N PRO A 63 -2.80 5.31 14.22
CA PRO A 63 -4.05 4.86 14.84
C PRO A 63 -4.94 4.11 13.83
N ASP A 64 -5.97 3.45 14.34
CA ASP A 64 -7.07 3.00 13.49
C ASP A 64 -7.79 4.20 12.89
N LEU A 65 -7.88 4.20 11.57
CA LEU A 65 -8.58 5.21 10.79
C LEU A 65 -9.96 4.69 10.37
N PRO A 66 -10.98 5.55 10.30
CA PRO A 66 -12.25 5.19 9.68
C PRO A 66 -12.07 4.80 8.20
N GLU A 67 -12.92 3.89 7.72
CA GLU A 67 -13.01 3.58 6.29
C GLU A 67 -13.23 4.86 5.48
N GLY A 68 -12.45 5.05 4.41
CA GLY A 68 -12.58 6.22 3.54
C GLY A 68 -12.23 7.57 4.17
N SER A 69 -11.45 7.64 5.27
CA SER A 69 -11.05 8.92 5.89
C SER A 69 -10.25 9.85 4.97
N LYS A 70 -9.53 9.29 3.98
CA LYS A 70 -8.63 9.99 3.04
C LYS A 70 -7.52 10.81 3.72
N GLU A 71 -7.09 10.39 4.91
CA GLU A 71 -6.00 10.99 5.68
C GLU A 71 -4.62 10.47 5.24
N ILE A 72 -4.54 9.28 4.62
CA ILE A 72 -3.28 8.72 4.14
C ILE A 72 -3.12 9.01 2.65
N GLU A 73 -2.12 9.81 2.29
CA GLU A 73 -1.79 10.14 0.91
C GLU A 73 -0.82 9.10 0.32
N LEU A 74 -1.09 8.62 -0.89
CA LEU A 74 -0.11 7.87 -1.68
C LEU A 74 0.82 8.84 -2.41
N VAL A 75 2.05 8.98 -1.90
CA VAL A 75 3.07 9.87 -2.46
C VAL A 75 3.80 9.25 -3.65
N ASN A 76 4.13 7.96 -3.54
CA ASN A 76 4.87 7.25 -4.58
C ASN A 76 4.51 5.78 -4.63
N ILE A 77 4.54 5.18 -5.83
CA ILE A 77 4.32 3.75 -6.04
C ILE A 77 5.30 3.22 -7.09
N LYS A 78 5.96 2.10 -6.75
CA LYS A 78 6.83 1.35 -7.66
C LYS A 78 6.40 -0.10 -7.67
N VAL A 79 6.23 -0.67 -8.87
CA VAL A 79 5.83 -2.06 -9.07
C VAL A 79 6.95 -2.83 -9.76
N LYS A 80 7.29 -4.01 -9.24
CA LYS A 80 8.29 -4.93 -9.79
C LYS A 80 7.71 -6.34 -9.86
N PHE A 81 8.04 -7.07 -10.93
CA PHE A 81 7.74 -8.49 -11.03
C PHE A 81 8.89 -9.30 -10.41
N CYS A 82 8.55 -10.32 -9.62
CA CYS A 82 9.49 -11.14 -8.87
C CYS A 82 9.20 -12.64 -9.06
#